data_AF-A0A2P8VXD3-F1
#
_entry.id   AF-A0A2P8VXD3-F1
#
_cell.length_a   1.000
_cell.length_b   1.000
_cell.length_c   1.000
_cell.angle_alpha   90.00
_cell.angle_beta   90.00
_cell.angle_gamma   90.00
#
_symmetry.space_group_name_H-M   'P 1'
#
loop_
_entity.id
_entity.type
_entity.pdbx_description
1 polymer ?
#
loop_
_entity_poly.entity_id
_entity_poly.type
_entity_poly.pdbx_seq_one_letter_code
_entity_poly.pdbx_strand_id
1 'polypeptide(L)'
;MLPESAQQVSKLRAQFYRSFADALDASASISNINISREKSYSSTLPRVSWTDDQGRSNYLCMYAHSAPDVLLPDRPTILRIGVNLGAELAMGASSERGRRRYNWSCQFYLTLLSTELSAALPWIVKALGQPCGLDLAALPELPYTLEHKEVAAQVDSLWTRLALQQVQQPRAAIGSAYIA
;
A
#
# COMPACT_ATOMS: atom_id res chain seq x y z
N MET A 1 -8.22 1.99 -16.64
CA MET A 1 -9.13 2.35 -15.53
C MET A 1 -10.13 3.37 -16.05
N LEU A 2 -11.42 3.23 -15.71
CA LEU A 2 -12.45 4.22 -16.03
C LEU A 2 -12.23 5.53 -15.26
N PRO A 3 -12.65 6.70 -15.77
CA PRO A 3 -12.51 7.98 -15.06
C PRO A 3 -13.15 7.97 -13.67
N GLU A 4 -14.32 7.36 -13.52
CA GLU A 4 -15.02 7.25 -12.24
C GLU A 4 -14.23 6.43 -11.23
N SER A 5 -13.69 5.29 -11.65
CA SER A 5 -12.81 4.46 -10.84
C SER A 5 -11.55 5.20 -10.41
N ALA A 6 -10.97 6.03 -11.31
CA ALA A 6 -9.82 6.86 -10.99
C ALA A 6 -10.14 7.91 -9.90
N GLN A 7 -11.31 8.53 -10.00
CA GLN A 7 -11.80 9.47 -8.99
C GLN A 7 -12.06 8.77 -7.65
N GLN A 8 -12.67 7.58 -7.66
CA GLN A 8 -12.92 6.79 -6.47
C GLN A 8 -11.62 6.39 -5.75
N VAL A 9 -10.65 5.87 -6.50
CA VAL A 9 -9.31 5.55 -5.96
C VAL A 9 -8.63 6.78 -5.37
N SER A 10 -8.76 7.94 -6.04
CA SER A 10 -8.19 9.20 -5.54
C SER A 10 -8.84 9.65 -4.23
N LYS A 11 -10.16 9.52 -4.10
CA LYS A 11 -10.90 9.81 -2.86
C LYS A 11 -10.49 8.88 -1.72
N LEU A 12 -10.45 7.58 -1.99
CA LEU A 12 -10.01 6.56 -1.03
C LEU A 12 -8.59 6.84 -0.53
N ARG A 13 -7.69 7.23 -1.44
CA ARG A 13 -6.29 7.57 -1.09
C ARG A 13 -6.21 8.77 -0.16
N ALA A 14 -6.91 9.84 -0.50
CA ALA A 14 -6.92 11.06 0.32
C ALA A 14 -7.48 10.78 1.72
N GLN A 15 -8.56 10.01 1.82
CA GLN A 15 -9.15 9.61 3.10
C GLN A 15 -8.20 8.73 3.90
N PHE A 16 -7.62 7.70 3.28
CA PHE A 16 -6.68 6.79 3.93
C PHE A 16 -5.45 7.54 4.46
N TYR A 17 -4.85 8.43 3.68
CA TYR A 17 -3.68 9.18 4.12
C TYR A 17 -3.97 10.11 5.30
N ARG A 18 -5.17 10.70 5.34
CA ARG A 18 -5.60 11.49 6.49
C ARG A 18 -5.73 10.62 7.73
N SER A 19 -6.51 9.54 7.65
CA SER A 19 -6.69 8.61 8.77
C SER A 19 -5.39 7.97 9.22
N PHE A 20 -4.49 7.66 8.27
CA PHE A 20 -3.17 7.12 8.55
C PHE A 20 -2.33 8.10 9.37
N ALA A 21 -2.27 9.38 8.96
CA ALA A 21 -1.53 10.37 9.72
C ALA A 21 -2.10 10.58 11.13
N ASP A 22 -3.43 10.63 11.25
CA ASP A 22 -4.11 10.76 12.55
C ASP A 22 -3.79 9.56 13.47
N ALA A 23 -3.81 8.34 12.92
CA ALA A 23 -3.49 7.12 13.67
C ALA A 23 -2.00 7.02 14.05
N LEU A 24 -1.11 7.50 13.19
CA LEU A 24 0.32 7.50 13.42
C LEU A 24 0.71 8.49 14.53
N ASP A 25 0.09 9.67 14.54
CA ASP A 25 0.27 10.68 15.59
C ASP A 25 -0.22 10.17 16.95
N ALA A 26 -1.38 9.52 16.97
CA ALA A 26 -1.95 8.90 18.18
C ALA A 26 -1.09 7.74 18.74
N SER A 27 -0.28 7.09 17.92
CA SER A 27 0.56 5.96 18.35
C SER A 27 1.76 6.37 19.21
N ALA A 28 2.07 7.67 19.33
CA ALA A 28 3.16 8.24 20.15
C ALA A 28 4.59 7.68 19.90
N SER A 29 4.77 6.73 18.96
CA SER A 29 6.06 6.10 18.66
C SER A 29 6.85 6.82 17.56
N ILE A 30 6.33 7.92 17.01
CA ILE A 30 6.87 8.59 15.83
C ILE A 30 6.80 10.11 16.01
N SER A 31 7.91 10.81 15.76
CA SER A 31 8.00 12.27 15.84
C SER A 31 8.20 12.89 14.46
N ASN A 32 7.62 14.06 14.18
CA ASN A 32 7.75 14.79 12.90
C ASN A 32 7.09 14.12 11.68
N ILE A 33 5.78 13.86 11.75
CA ILE A 33 4.98 13.40 10.61
C ILE A 33 4.88 14.54 9.58
N ASN A 34 5.41 14.32 8.37
CA ASN A 34 5.27 15.29 7.28
C ASN A 34 4.42 14.68 6.17
N ILE A 35 3.11 14.96 6.21
CA ILE A 35 2.24 14.63 5.10
C ILE A 35 2.63 15.52 3.92
N SER A 36 3.53 15.03 3.07
CA SER A 36 3.76 15.60 1.75
C SER A 36 2.46 15.47 0.96
N ARG A 37 1.57 16.46 1.07
CA ARG A 37 0.48 16.69 0.14
C ARG A 37 1.07 17.21 -1.18
N GLU A 38 2.06 16.50 -1.73
CA GLU A 38 2.58 16.78 -3.05
C GLU A 38 1.39 16.67 -3.99
N LYS A 39 0.97 17.84 -4.50
CA LYS A 39 0.04 17.94 -5.61
C LYS A 39 0.57 16.99 -6.66
N SER A 40 -0.25 16.03 -7.06
CA SER A 40 0.09 14.98 -8.01
C SER A 40 0.51 15.62 -9.34
N TYR A 41 1.78 15.99 -9.47
CA TYR A 41 2.39 16.21 -10.77
C TYR A 41 2.58 14.83 -11.41
N SER A 42 2.32 14.76 -12.70
CA SER A 42 1.94 13.58 -13.48
C SER A 42 2.91 12.37 -13.49
N SER A 43 4.02 12.42 -12.75
CA SER A 43 5.06 11.38 -12.73
C SER A 43 5.32 10.76 -11.36
N THR A 44 4.77 11.29 -10.25
CA THR A 44 5.03 10.76 -8.89
C THR A 44 3.74 10.37 -8.19
N LEU A 45 3.66 9.12 -7.73
CA LEU A 45 2.50 8.66 -6.97
C LEU A 45 2.38 9.47 -5.66
N PRO A 46 1.18 9.95 -5.30
CA PRO A 46 0.97 10.62 -4.02
C PRO A 46 1.40 9.70 -2.89
N ARG A 47 2.16 10.23 -1.94
CA ARG A 47 2.71 9.46 -0.81
C ARG A 47 2.63 10.28 0.47
N VAL A 48 2.63 9.58 1.60
CA VAL A 48 2.84 10.16 2.94
C VAL A 48 4.27 9.83 3.34
N SER A 49 4.98 10.75 3.98
CA SER A 49 6.30 10.51 4.55
C SER A 49 6.36 10.92 6.02
N TRP A 50 7.28 10.34 6.77
CA TRP A 50 7.52 10.68 8.16
C TRP A 50 8.94 10.31 8.55
N THR A 51 9.41 10.83 9.67
CA THR A 51 10.69 10.43 10.26
C THR A 51 10.39 9.61 11.51
N ASP A 52 11.05 8.48 11.72
CA ASP A 52 10.92 7.73 12.96
C ASP A 52 11.83 8.30 14.08
N ASP A 53 11.73 7.71 15.27
CA ASP A 53 12.54 8.05 16.45
C ASP A 53 14.05 7.87 16.22
N GLN A 54 14.43 6.95 15.33
CA GLN A 54 15.82 6.74 14.90
C GLN A 54 16.29 7.75 13.84
N GLY A 55 15.46 8.71 13.46
CA GLY A 55 15.79 9.73 12.46
C GLY A 55 15.77 9.20 11.01
N ARG A 56 15.14 8.03 10.78
CA ARG A 56 15.01 7.43 9.45
C ARG A 56 13.73 7.92 8.79
N SER A 57 13.85 8.37 7.55
CA SER A 57 12.71 8.68 6.68
C SER A 57 11.99 7.40 6.28
N ASN A 58 10.68 7.48 6.39
CA ASN A 58 9.75 6.46 5.99
C ASN A 58 8.75 7.07 5.01
N TYR A 59 8.11 6.23 4.21
CA TYR A 59 7.01 6.64 3.36
C TYR A 59 6.04 5.50 3.07
N LEU A 60 4.83 5.91 2.76
CA LEU A 60 3.74 5.04 2.39
C LEU A 60 3.09 5.57 1.11
N CYS A 61 2.83 4.68 0.16
CA CYS A 61 2.05 4.97 -1.04
C CYS A 61 0.88 4.00 -1.18
N MET A 62 -0.19 4.45 -1.85
CA MET A 62 -1.36 3.66 -2.16
C MET A 62 -1.75 3.87 -3.63
N TYR A 63 -1.97 2.77 -4.33
CA TYR A 63 -2.37 2.77 -5.73
C TYR A 63 -3.33 1.62 -6.03
N ALA A 64 -4.02 1.70 -7.16
CA ALA A 64 -4.90 0.62 -7.61
C ALA A 64 -4.04 -0.51 -8.18
N HIS A 65 -4.15 -1.71 -7.59
CA HIS A 65 -3.65 -2.94 -8.20
C HIS A 65 -4.56 -3.37 -9.34
N SER A 66 -5.87 -3.31 -9.11
CA SER A 66 -6.91 -3.52 -10.12
C SER A 66 -8.05 -2.54 -9.87
N ALA A 67 -8.73 -2.15 -10.94
CA ALA A 67 -9.94 -1.33 -10.89
C ALA A 67 -10.72 -1.53 -12.20
N PRO A 68 -12.02 -1.22 -12.23
CA PRO A 68 -12.80 -1.24 -13.46
C PRO A 68 -12.14 -0.45 -14.59
N ASP A 69 -12.12 -1.02 -15.79
CA ASP A 69 -11.66 -0.39 -17.01
C ASP A 69 -12.58 -0.71 -18.19
N VAL A 70 -12.31 -0.13 -19.37
CA VAL A 70 -13.16 -0.29 -20.56
C VAL A 70 -13.26 -1.76 -21.01
N LEU A 71 -12.22 -2.56 -20.77
CA LEU A 71 -12.21 -3.97 -21.15
C LEU A 71 -12.92 -4.84 -20.12
N LEU A 72 -12.87 -4.41 -18.85
CA LEU A 72 -13.36 -5.17 -17.70
C LEU A 72 -14.04 -4.23 -16.69
N PRO A 73 -15.30 -3.84 -16.95
CA PRO A 73 -16.04 -2.91 -16.08
C PRO A 73 -16.40 -3.54 -14.72
N ASP A 74 -16.57 -4.85 -14.65
CA ASP A 74 -16.94 -5.55 -13.41
C ASP A 74 -15.72 -5.95 -12.55
N ARG A 75 -14.52 -5.57 -12.97
CA ARG A 75 -13.30 -5.90 -12.24
C ARG A 75 -13.30 -5.20 -10.87
N PRO A 76 -13.05 -5.91 -9.77
CA PRO A 76 -13.06 -5.29 -8.45
C PRO A 76 -11.94 -4.27 -8.29
N THR A 77 -12.21 -3.26 -7.47
CA THR A 77 -11.21 -2.29 -7.03
C THR A 77 -10.36 -2.90 -5.91
N ILE A 78 -9.15 -3.33 -6.27
CA ILE A 78 -8.15 -3.86 -5.35
C ILE A 78 -7.06 -2.81 -5.21
N LEU A 79 -6.73 -2.47 -3.97
CA LEU A 79 -5.73 -1.50 -3.61
C LEU A 79 -4.44 -2.20 -3.22
N ARG A 80 -3.32 -1.55 -3.48
CA ARG A 80 -2.01 -1.96 -2.99
C ARG A 80 -1.37 -0.80 -2.25
N ILE A 81 -1.03 -1.08 -1.02
CA ILE A 81 -0.28 -0.20 -0.14
C ILE A 81 1.17 -0.64 -0.18
N GLY A 82 2.04 0.34 -0.28
CA GLY A 82 3.46 0.13 -0.33
C GLY A 82 4.17 0.92 0.76
N VAL A 83 5.00 0.26 1.55
CA VAL A 83 5.74 0.86 2.67
C VAL A 83 7.24 0.79 2.39
N ASN A 84 7.89 1.95 2.37
CA ASN A 84 9.34 2.11 2.18
C ASN A 84 9.92 1.48 0.89
N LEU A 85 9.08 1.26 -0.11
CA LEU A 85 9.44 0.57 -1.35
C LEU A 85 10.08 1.48 -2.39
N GLY A 86 11.21 1.08 -2.96
CA GLY A 86 11.96 1.92 -3.89
C GLY A 86 12.92 2.89 -3.19
N ALA A 87 13.12 2.76 -1.87
CA ALA A 87 14.20 3.45 -1.15
C ALA A 87 15.56 3.05 -1.75
N GLU A 88 15.59 1.84 -2.32
CA GLU A 88 16.69 1.29 -3.12
C GLU A 88 16.99 2.09 -4.39
N LEU A 89 15.98 2.64 -5.05
CA LEU A 89 16.14 3.47 -6.24
C LEU A 89 16.66 4.88 -5.92
N ALA A 90 16.49 5.33 -4.67
CA ALA A 90 17.08 6.58 -4.19
C ALA A 90 18.60 6.50 -3.96
N MET A 91 19.22 5.32 -4.09
CA MET A 91 20.68 5.12 -3.94
C MET A 91 21.52 5.88 -4.98
N GLY A 92 20.95 6.30 -6.10
CA GLY A 92 21.72 6.90 -7.20
C GLY A 92 22.22 8.33 -6.98
N ALA A 93 21.73 9.08 -5.97
CA ALA A 93 21.88 10.54 -5.95
C ALA A 93 22.82 11.14 -4.87
N SER A 94 23.37 10.37 -3.93
CA SER A 94 24.33 10.95 -2.99
C SER A 94 25.25 9.91 -2.38
N SER A 95 26.54 9.97 -2.75
CA SER A 95 27.59 9.30 -2.01
C SER A 95 27.64 9.83 -0.57
N GLU A 96 27.80 8.90 0.36
CA GLU A 96 28.31 9.12 1.73
C GLU A 96 27.42 9.83 2.79
N ARG A 97 26.38 10.60 2.43
CA ARG A 97 25.43 11.17 3.44
C ARG A 97 24.02 10.56 3.45
N GLY A 98 23.63 9.82 2.41
CA GLY A 98 22.25 9.35 2.18
C GLY A 98 21.91 7.95 2.73
N ARG A 99 22.90 7.09 3.02
CA ARG A 99 22.65 5.68 3.42
C ARG A 99 21.87 5.51 4.73
N ARG A 100 21.93 6.49 5.64
CA ARG A 100 21.30 6.42 6.97
C ARG A 100 19.89 6.99 7.06
N ARG A 101 19.31 7.44 5.95
CA ARG A 101 18.05 8.22 5.99
C ARG A 101 16.80 7.45 5.62
N TYR A 102 16.83 6.18 5.21
CA TYR A 102 15.59 5.45 4.91
C TYR A 102 15.43 4.23 5.82
N ASN A 103 14.19 3.87 6.16
CA ASN A 103 13.91 2.65 6.92
C ASN A 103 13.84 1.44 5.99
N TRP A 104 14.99 0.78 5.81
CA TRP A 104 15.10 -0.41 4.95
C TRP A 104 14.63 -1.69 5.64
N SER A 105 14.58 -1.70 6.97
CA SER A 105 14.18 -2.89 7.74
C SER A 105 12.70 -3.20 7.58
N CYS A 106 11.86 -2.18 7.45
CA CYS A 106 10.41 -2.36 7.32
C CYS A 106 9.98 -2.02 5.90
N GLN A 107 10.00 -3.01 5.00
CA GLN A 107 9.54 -2.88 3.62
C GLN A 107 8.53 -3.96 3.30
N PHE A 108 7.34 -3.57 2.86
CA PHE A 108 6.34 -4.54 2.43
C PHE A 108 5.32 -3.92 1.48
N TYR A 109 4.65 -4.80 0.74
CA TYR A 109 3.39 -4.53 0.09
C TYR A 109 2.25 -5.20 0.84
N LEU A 110 1.14 -4.49 0.97
CA LEU A 110 -0.13 -5.05 1.40
C LEU A 110 -1.16 -4.82 0.30
N THR A 111 -1.67 -5.91 -0.28
CA THR A 111 -2.72 -5.88 -1.29
C THR A 111 -4.04 -6.31 -0.68
N LEU A 112 -5.08 -5.48 -0.82
CA LEU A 112 -6.37 -5.69 -0.17
C LEU A 112 -7.53 -5.10 -0.98
N LEU A 113 -8.75 -5.49 -0.67
CA LEU A 113 -9.96 -4.88 -1.22
C LEU A 113 -10.16 -3.47 -0.66
N SER A 114 -10.77 -2.57 -1.42
CA SER A 114 -11.06 -1.21 -0.92
C SER A 114 -11.90 -1.19 0.36
N THR A 115 -12.76 -2.20 0.57
CA THR A 115 -13.60 -2.38 1.75
C THR A 115 -12.83 -2.81 3.00
N GLU A 116 -11.63 -3.37 2.84
CA GLU A 116 -10.79 -3.86 3.94
C GLU A 116 -9.85 -2.76 4.49
N LEU A 117 -9.78 -1.62 3.80
CA LEU A 117 -8.77 -0.57 4.02
C LEU A 117 -8.82 0.04 5.42
N SER A 118 -10.01 0.38 5.91
CA SER A 118 -10.16 1.00 7.23
C SER A 118 -9.80 0.04 8.36
N ALA A 119 -10.14 -1.24 8.23
CA ALA A 119 -9.83 -2.26 9.22
C ALA A 119 -8.35 -2.67 9.20
N ALA A 120 -7.67 -2.52 8.06
CA ALA A 120 -6.23 -2.77 7.95
C ALA A 120 -5.37 -1.66 8.56
N LEU A 121 -5.90 -0.44 8.73
CA LEU A 121 -5.11 0.70 9.18
C LEU A 121 -4.41 0.49 10.55
N PRO A 122 -5.09 0.03 11.62
CA PRO A 122 -4.42 -0.20 12.91
C PRO A 122 -3.31 -1.24 12.83
N TRP A 123 -3.47 -2.24 11.96
CA TRP A 123 -2.46 -3.27 11.72
C TRP A 123 -1.23 -2.68 11.02
N ILE A 124 -1.42 -1.85 10.00
CA ILE A 124 -0.33 -1.15 9.30
C ILE A 124 0.47 -0.30 10.28
N VAL A 125 -0.20 0.51 11.11
CA VAL A 125 0.49 1.37 12.10
C VAL A 125 1.35 0.54 13.06
N LYS A 126 0.85 -0.61 13.52
CA LYS A 126 1.63 -1.52 14.39
C LYS A 126 2.79 -2.18 13.66
N ALA A 127 2.62 -2.57 12.40
CA ALA A 127 3.70 -3.08 11.56
C ALA A 127 4.85 -2.09 11.42
N LEU A 128 4.54 -0.79 11.29
CA LEU A 128 5.53 0.27 11.22
C LEU A 128 6.28 0.51 12.53
N GLY A 129 5.68 0.16 13.67
CA GLY A 129 6.28 0.30 15.00
C GLY A 129 7.24 -0.82 15.39
N GLN A 130 7.41 -1.85 14.55
CA GLN A 130 8.31 -2.96 14.87
C GLN A 130 9.79 -2.54 14.76
N PRO A 131 10.65 -2.93 15.73
CA PRO A 131 12.03 -2.46 15.79
C PRO A 131 12.93 -3.10 14.72
N CYS A 132 12.62 -4.32 14.28
CA CYS A 132 13.48 -5.15 13.44
C CYS A 132 12.73 -5.70 12.24
N GLY A 133 12.17 -4.79 11.43
CA GLY A 133 11.45 -5.14 10.23
C GLY A 133 10.11 -5.82 10.47
N LEU A 134 9.50 -6.32 9.39
CA LEU A 134 8.16 -6.89 9.45
C LEU A 134 8.23 -8.31 10.03
N ASP A 135 7.76 -8.47 11.26
CA ASP A 135 7.55 -9.77 11.89
C ASP A 135 6.05 -10.00 12.07
N LEU A 136 5.46 -10.80 11.18
CA LEU A 136 4.03 -11.09 11.20
C LEU A 136 3.57 -11.83 12.46
N ALA A 137 4.43 -12.62 13.08
CA ALA A 137 4.08 -13.37 14.29
C ALA A 137 3.91 -12.44 15.51
N ALA A 138 4.62 -11.31 15.50
CA ALA A 138 4.54 -10.29 16.55
C ALA A 138 3.44 -9.24 16.33
N LEU A 139 2.69 -9.32 15.22
CA LEU A 139 1.59 -8.41 14.93
C LEU A 139 0.25 -8.92 15.46
N PRO A 140 -0.67 -8.02 15.83
CA PRO A 140 -2.03 -8.46 16.14
C PRO A 140 -2.65 -9.10 14.89
N GLU A 141 -3.61 -9.98 15.13
CA GLU A 141 -4.36 -10.58 14.04
C GLU A 141 -5.05 -9.48 13.23
N LEU A 142 -4.73 -9.41 11.94
CA LEU A 142 -5.51 -8.63 10.99
C LEU A 142 -6.88 -9.30 10.89
N PRO A 143 -8.01 -8.56 10.82
CA PRO A 143 -9.34 -9.16 10.62
C PRO A 143 -9.50 -9.98 9.33
N TYR A 144 -8.43 -10.06 8.52
CA TYR A 144 -8.36 -10.73 7.24
C TYR A 144 -7.15 -11.66 7.22
N THR A 145 -7.35 -12.89 6.76
CA THR A 145 -6.24 -13.83 6.55
C THR A 145 -5.28 -13.27 5.52
N LEU A 146 -4.01 -13.16 5.90
CA LEU A 146 -2.92 -12.76 5.01
C LEU A 146 -2.31 -13.99 4.34
N GLU A 147 -2.06 -13.87 3.05
CA GLU A 147 -1.35 -14.85 2.26
C GLU A 147 -0.08 -14.21 1.69
N HIS A 148 1.06 -14.90 1.86
CA HIS A 148 2.30 -14.50 1.20
C HIS A 148 2.21 -14.88 -0.26
N LYS A 149 2.38 -13.88 -1.13
CA LYS A 149 2.67 -14.14 -2.52
C LYS A 149 4.17 -13.99 -2.70
N GLU A 150 4.87 -15.10 -2.89
CA GLU A 150 6.26 -15.07 -3.33
C GLU A 150 6.34 -14.33 -4.67
N VAL A 151 6.71 -13.05 -4.59
CA VAL A 151 7.23 -12.31 -5.73
C VAL A 151 8.73 -12.50 -5.65
N ALA A 152 9.41 -12.65 -6.78
CA ALA A 152 10.83 -12.98 -6.88
C ALA A 152 11.82 -11.93 -6.29
N ALA A 153 11.39 -11.08 -5.35
CA ALA A 153 12.13 -9.99 -4.75
C ALA A 153 12.14 -10.07 -3.22
N GLN A 154 13.19 -9.52 -2.61
CA GLN A 154 13.50 -9.46 -1.17
C GLN A 154 12.49 -8.71 -0.28
N VAL A 155 11.26 -8.46 -0.76
CA VAL A 155 10.26 -7.60 -0.10
C VAL A 155 8.99 -8.40 0.12
N ASP A 156 8.49 -8.39 1.35
CA ASP A 156 7.24 -9.06 1.70
C ASP A 156 6.07 -8.53 0.86
N SER A 157 5.40 -9.44 0.15
CA SER A 157 4.22 -9.12 -0.64
C SER A 157 3.01 -9.85 -0.06
N LEU A 158 2.30 -9.16 0.83
CA LEU A 158 1.14 -9.65 1.55
C LEU A 158 -0.15 -9.38 0.77
N TRP A 159 -1.06 -10.34 0.81
CA TRP A 159 -2.38 -10.25 0.20
C TRP A 159 -3.44 -10.64 1.21
N THR A 160 -4.56 -9.92 1.28
CA THR A 160 -5.75 -10.49 1.91
C THR A 160 -6.26 -11.63 1.04
N ARG A 161 -6.68 -12.74 1.66
CA ARG A 161 -7.21 -13.91 0.96
C ARG A 161 -8.33 -13.55 -0.03
N LEU A 162 -9.24 -12.65 0.37
CA LEU A 162 -10.34 -12.23 -0.51
C LEU A 162 -9.84 -11.46 -1.73
N ALA A 163 -8.89 -10.54 -1.57
CA ALA A 163 -8.27 -9.85 -2.70
C ALA A 163 -7.56 -10.83 -3.64
N LEU A 164 -6.86 -11.83 -3.11
CA LEU A 164 -6.18 -12.83 -3.92
C LEU A 164 -7.19 -13.69 -4.71
N GLN A 165 -8.25 -14.16 -4.06
CA GLN A 165 -9.32 -14.93 -4.70
C GLN A 165 -9.97 -14.14 -5.85
N GLN A 166 -10.26 -12.86 -5.65
CA GLN A 166 -10.84 -11.98 -6.66
C GLN A 166 -9.93 -11.78 -7.90
N VAL A 167 -8.61 -11.89 -7.73
CA VAL A 167 -7.66 -11.87 -8.86
C VAL A 167 -7.54 -13.23 -9.54
N GLN A 168 -7.62 -14.32 -8.77
CA GLN A 168 -7.43 -15.68 -9.27
C GLN A 168 -8.68 -16.30 -9.88
N GLN A 169 -9.87 -15.76 -9.60
CA GLN A 169 -11.11 -16.27 -10.19
C GLN A 169 -11.01 -16.28 -11.72
N PRO A 170 -11.14 -17.45 -12.38
CA PRO A 170 -11.24 -17.52 -13.82
C PRO A 170 -12.50 -16.77 -14.21
N ARG A 171 -12.33 -15.68 -14.96
CA ARG A 171 -13.47 -14.98 -15.53
C ARG A 171 -14.15 -15.96 -16.47
N ALA A 172 -15.39 -16.33 -16.16
CA ALA A 172 -16.22 -17.07 -17.08
C ALA A 172 -16.14 -16.34 -18.43
N ALA A 173 -15.68 -17.05 -19.47
CA ALA A 173 -15.70 -16.54 -20.82
C ALA A 173 -17.13 -16.04 -21.06
N ILE A 174 -17.26 -14.76 -21.41
CA ILE A 174 -18.51 -14.24 -21.92
C ILE A 174 -18.77 -15.07 -23.18
N GLY A 175 -19.61 -16.08 -23.01
CA GLY A 175 -20.09 -16.93 -24.08
C GLY A 175 -20.65 -16.02 -25.13
N SER A 176 -20.01 -16.09 -26.29
CA SER A 176 -20.51 -15.56 -27.53
C SER A 176 -21.94 -16.06 -27.73
N ALA A 177 -22.93 -15.24 -27.39
CA ALA A 177 -24.28 -15.41 -27.89
C ALA A 177 -24.29 -14.91 -29.34
N TYR A 178 -23.76 -15.74 -30.24
CA TYR A 178 -24.07 -15.66 -31.66
C TYR A 178 -25.57 -15.91 -31.82
N ILE A 179 -26.24 -14.92 -32.38
CA ILE A 179 -27.13 -15.03 -33.54
C ILE A 179 -27.83 -16.39 -33.71
N ALA A 180 -29.13 -16.40 -33.46
CA ALA A 180 -30.13 -17.01 -34.35
C ALA A 180 -31.44 -16.24 -34.21
#